data_AF-A0A7C4M7U9-F1
#
_entry.id   AF-A0A7C4M7U9-F1
#
_cell.length_a   1.000
_cell.length_b   1.000
_cell.length_c   1.000
_cell.angle_alpha   90.00
_cell.angle_beta   90.00
_cell.angle_gamma   90.00
#
_symmetry.space_group_name_H-M   'P 1'
#
loop_
_entity.id
_entity.type
_entity.pdbx_description
1 polymer ?
#
loop_
_entity_poly.entity_id
_entity_poly.type
_entity_poly.pdbx_seq_one_letter_code
_entity_poly.pdbx_strand_id
1 'polypeptide(L)'
;MSEDNYMKRMTDALRSGAKMLSEHCPICGSPIFEIKEELWCLRCNKRIVKVRSDEEVGSALSVYTLMNTASIIAVKIEELTILLSRAVEVDEVRKLSEALEVLLKTLEQTLKVRKLLKEEN
;
A
#
# COMPACT_ATOMS: atom_id res chain seq x y z
N MET A 1 0.77 25.68 15.64
CA MET A 1 2.13 26.27 15.72
C MET A 1 2.00 27.77 15.53
N SER A 2 2.73 28.59 16.28
CA SER A 2 2.73 30.04 16.07
C SER A 2 3.56 30.43 14.83
N GLU A 3 3.24 31.56 14.21
CA GLU A 3 3.96 32.09 13.04
C GLU A 3 5.45 32.33 13.34
N ASP A 4 5.78 32.83 14.53
CA ASP A 4 7.18 33.06 14.93
C ASP A 4 8.01 31.78 14.98
N ASN A 5 7.41 30.67 15.43
CA ASN A 5 8.08 29.38 15.48
C ASN A 5 8.26 28.80 14.07
N TYR A 6 7.27 28.99 13.19
CA TYR A 6 7.37 28.62 11.78
C TYR A 6 8.51 29.35 11.07
N MET A 7 8.61 30.67 11.25
CA MET A 7 9.65 31.50 10.64
C MET A 7 11.05 31.09 11.10
N LYS A 8 11.24 30.79 12.39
CA LYS A 8 12.52 30.28 12.90
C LYS A 8 12.91 28.96 12.26
N ARG A 9 12.01 27.97 12.25
CA ARG A 9 12.26 26.65 11.66
C ARG A 9 12.55 26.73 10.16
N MET A 10 11.85 27.61 9.45
CA MET A 10 12.10 27.88 8.04
C MET A 10 13.50 28.46 7.81
N THR A 11 13.90 29.43 8.62
CA THR A 11 15.22 30.07 8.53
C THR A 11 16.34 29.07 8.81
N ASP A 12 16.18 28.23 9.85
CA ASP A 12 17.14 27.20 10.21
C ASP A 12 17.27 26.12 9.13
N ALA A 13 16.16 25.73 8.51
CA ALA A 13 16.15 24.79 7.39
C ALA A 13 16.92 25.38 6.19
N LEU A 14 16.62 26.62 5.78
CA LEU A 14 17.33 27.27 4.67
C LEU A 14 18.84 27.40 4.95
N ARG A 15 19.21 27.75 6.19
CA ARG A 15 20.63 27.85 6.59
C ARG A 15 21.36 26.50 6.55
N SER A 16 20.65 25.40 6.81
CA SER A 16 21.22 24.05 6.73
C SER A 16 21.25 23.46 5.31
N GLY A 17 20.91 24.27 4.30
CA GLY A 17 20.96 23.88 2.89
C GLY A 17 19.64 23.29 2.36
N ALA A 18 18.54 23.41 3.11
CA ALA A 18 17.23 23.03 2.59
C ALA A 18 16.81 23.93 1.42
N LYS A 19 16.09 23.35 0.47
CA LYS A 19 15.52 24.08 -0.67
C LYS A 19 14.02 24.21 -0.50
N MET A 20 13.50 25.44 -0.54
CA MET A 20 12.06 25.67 -0.63
C MET A 20 11.59 25.34 -2.05
N LEU A 21 10.52 24.55 -2.16
CA LEU A 21 9.91 24.18 -3.42
C LEU A 21 8.69 25.05 -3.73
N SER A 22 8.28 25.09 -5.00
CA SER A 22 7.09 25.82 -5.45
C SER A 22 5.79 25.09 -5.11
N GLU A 23 5.84 23.79 -4.78
CA GLU A 23 4.68 23.04 -4.32
C GLU A 23 4.32 23.36 -2.86
N HIS A 24 3.02 23.31 -2.58
CA HIS A 24 2.45 23.58 -1.26
C HIS A 24 1.92 22.29 -0.64
N CYS A 25 1.98 22.21 0.69
CA CYS A 25 1.46 21.08 1.44
C CYS A 25 -0.07 20.99 1.26
N PRO A 26 -0.63 19.84 0.86
CA PRO A 26 -2.07 19.69 0.64
C PRO A 26 -2.91 19.76 1.93
N ILE A 27 -2.25 19.63 3.10
CA ILE A 27 -2.94 19.63 4.40
C ILE A 27 -3.07 21.04 4.98
N CYS A 28 -2.08 21.91 4.78
CA CYS A 28 -2.02 23.22 5.45
C CYS A 28 -1.66 24.39 4.54
N GLY A 29 -1.41 24.14 3.25
CA GLY A 29 -1.08 25.18 2.27
C GLY A 29 0.30 25.82 2.43
N SER A 30 1.16 25.37 3.35
CA SER A 30 2.52 25.93 3.48
C SER A 30 3.47 25.37 2.41
N PRO A 31 4.50 26.13 1.96
CA PRO A 31 5.53 25.62 1.06
C PRO A 31 6.21 24.34 1.57
N ILE A 32 6.55 23.45 0.64
CA ILE A 32 7.31 22.22 0.92
C ILE A 32 8.81 22.53 0.85
N PHE A 33 9.59 21.84 1.67
CA PHE A 33 11.04 21.94 1.70
C PHE A 33 11.68 20.61 1.33
N GLU A 34 12.74 20.64 0.54
CA GLU A 34 13.61 19.51 0.28
C GLU A 34 14.80 19.59 1.25
N ILE A 35 14.95 18.57 2.10
CA ILE A 35 16.00 18.46 3.11
C ILE A 35 16.66 17.09 2.92
N LYS A 36 17.93 17.05 2.50
CA LYS A 36 18.66 15.80 2.23
C LYS A 36 17.87 14.83 1.34
N GLU A 37 17.36 15.32 0.21
CA GLU A 37 16.56 14.56 -0.78
C GLU A 37 15.16 14.12 -0.30
N GLU A 38 14.77 14.47 0.93
CA GLU A 38 13.43 14.21 1.44
C GLU A 38 12.55 15.46 1.39
N LEU A 39 11.28 15.30 1.02
CA LEU A 39 10.32 16.40 1.05
C LEU A 39 9.68 16.49 2.43
N TRP A 40 9.57 17.70 2.96
CA TRP A 40 9.09 17.98 4.31
C TRP A 40 8.17 19.20 4.32
N CYS A 41 7.05 19.07 5.03
CA CYS A 41 6.25 20.22 5.44
C CYS A 41 6.67 20.64 6.85
N LEU A 42 7.38 21.77 6.96
CA LEU A 42 7.86 22.27 8.24
C LEU A 42 6.73 22.73 9.15
N ARG A 43 5.59 23.18 8.60
CA ARG A 43 4.41 23.59 9.40
C ARG A 43 3.72 22.41 10.06
N CYS A 44 3.50 21.33 9.31
CA CYS A 44 2.90 20.09 9.82
C CYS A 44 3.89 19.19 10.56
N ASN A 45 5.20 19.45 10.39
CA ASN A 45 6.27 18.56 10.82
C ASN A 45 6.13 17.13 10.27
N LYS A 46 5.81 17.02 8.98
CA LYS A 46 5.57 15.73 8.31
C LYS A 46 6.39 15.62 7.03
N ARG A 47 6.94 14.43 6.80
CA ARG A 47 7.52 14.03 5.52
C ARG A 47 6.42 13.96 4.46
N ILE A 48 6.68 14.52 3.29
CA ILE A 48 5.82 14.49 2.12
C ILE A 48 6.43 13.48 1.15
N VAL A 49 5.59 12.68 0.51
CA VAL A 49 6.01 11.81 -0.58
C VAL A 49 5.30 12.31 -1.82
N LYS A 50 6.09 12.69 -2.85
CA LYS A 50 5.56 13.11 -4.14
C LYS A 50 5.20 11.84 -4.91
N VAL A 51 3.91 11.55 -5.00
CA VAL A 51 3.41 10.49 -5.88
C VAL A 51 3.46 11.03 -7.31
N ARG A 52 4.16 10.33 -8.21
CA ARG A 52 4.50 10.88 -9.53
C ARG A 52 3.42 10.62 -10.59
N SER A 53 2.43 9.76 -10.35
CA SER A 53 1.27 9.60 -11.26
C SER A 53 0.11 8.84 -10.62
N ASP A 54 -1.08 8.95 -11.22
CA ASP A 54 -2.25 8.10 -10.90
C ASP A 54 -1.95 6.60 -11.12
N GLU A 55 -0.97 6.28 -11.96
CA GLU A 55 -0.44 4.92 -12.20
C GLU A 55 0.29 4.34 -10.98
N GLU A 56 1.07 5.12 -10.24
CA GLU A 56 1.72 4.68 -8.99
C GLU A 56 0.71 4.44 -7.86
N VAL A 57 -0.36 5.24 -7.79
CA VAL A 57 -1.48 5.00 -6.86
C VAL A 57 -2.23 3.74 -7.25
N GLY A 58 -2.50 3.57 -8.54
CA GLY A 58 -3.14 2.37 -9.10
C GLY A 58 -2.32 1.10 -8.84
N SER A 59 -0.99 1.16 -9.01
CA SER A 59 -0.10 0.02 -8.79
C SER A 59 -0.01 -0.33 -7.30
N ALA A 60 0.12 0.66 -6.40
CA ALA A 60 0.14 0.44 -4.96
C ALA A 60 -1.20 -0.13 -4.44
N LEU A 61 -2.33 0.42 -4.91
CA LEU A 61 -3.67 -0.09 -4.57
C LEU A 61 -3.89 -1.51 -5.11
N SER A 62 -3.40 -1.80 -6.33
CA SER A 62 -3.48 -3.13 -6.93
C SER A 62 -2.66 -4.15 -6.14
N VAL A 63 -1.43 -3.80 -5.73
CA VAL A 63 -0.58 -4.66 -4.90
C VAL A 63 -1.25 -4.93 -3.55
N TYR A 64 -1.77 -3.90 -2.88
CA TYR A 64 -2.50 -4.05 -1.61
C TYR A 64 -3.73 -4.95 -1.78
N THR A 65 -4.53 -4.72 -2.83
CA THR A 65 -5.74 -5.51 -3.12
C THR A 65 -5.39 -6.97 -3.36
N LEU A 66 -4.36 -7.27 -4.14
CA LEU A 66 -3.90 -8.65 -4.39
C LEU A 66 -3.38 -9.31 -3.09
N MET A 67 -2.72 -8.57 -2.21
CA MET A 67 -2.30 -9.09 -0.90
C MET A 67 -3.51 -9.43 -0.02
N ASN A 68 -4.50 -8.54 0.04
CA ASN A 68 -5.72 -8.78 0.80
C ASN A 68 -6.50 -9.98 0.24
N THR A 69 -6.65 -10.06 -1.09
CA THR A 69 -7.28 -11.19 -1.78
C THR A 69 -6.56 -12.50 -1.47
N ALA A 70 -5.22 -12.55 -1.53
CA ALA A 70 -4.47 -13.74 -1.18
C ALA A 70 -4.70 -14.18 0.28
N SER A 71 -4.77 -13.22 1.22
CA SER A 71 -5.07 -13.51 2.62
C SER A 71 -6.47 -14.09 2.80
N ILE A 72 -7.48 -13.53 2.14
CA ILE A 72 -8.86 -14.02 2.21
C ILE A 72 -8.96 -15.44 1.62
N ILE A 73 -8.33 -15.68 0.47
CA ILE A 73 -8.33 -17.00 -0.17
C ILE A 73 -7.66 -18.04 0.73
N ALA A 74 -6.53 -17.71 1.38
CA ALA A 74 -5.86 -18.61 2.31
C ALA A 74 -6.78 -19.02 3.49
N VAL A 75 -7.50 -18.06 4.08
CA VAL A 75 -8.49 -18.33 5.13
C VAL A 75 -9.61 -19.25 4.60
N LYS A 76 -10.12 -19.02 3.38
CA LYS A 76 -11.15 -19.88 2.80
C LYS A 76 -10.66 -21.29 2.48
N ILE A 77 -9.41 -21.44 2.06
CA ILE A 77 -8.79 -22.77 1.90
C ILE A 77 -8.75 -23.51 3.24
N GLU A 78 -8.35 -22.85 4.32
CA GLU A 78 -8.34 -23.44 5.66
C GLU A 78 -9.75 -23.87 6.10
N GLU A 79 -10.74 -22.98 5.98
CA GLU A 79 -12.15 -23.28 6.29
C GLU A 79 -12.66 -24.50 5.51
N LEU A 80 -12.45 -24.54 4.19
CA LEU A 80 -12.89 -25.66 3.35
C LEU A 80 -12.12 -26.95 3.65
N THR A 81 -10.85 -26.86 4.01
CA THR A 81 -10.04 -28.03 4.41
C THR A 81 -10.59 -28.66 5.69
N ILE A 82 -10.99 -27.84 6.66
CA ILE A 82 -11.63 -28.31 7.90
C ILE A 82 -12.96 -29.00 7.58
N LEU A 83 -13.79 -28.42 6.70
CA LEU A 83 -15.05 -29.05 6.28
C LEU A 83 -14.80 -30.38 5.57
N LEU A 84 -13.85 -30.41 4.63
CA LEU A 84 -13.50 -31.62 3.87
C LEU A 84 -13.03 -32.75 4.80
N SER A 85 -12.27 -32.42 5.85
CA SER A 85 -11.81 -33.42 6.83
C SER A 85 -12.93 -34.13 7.60
N ARG A 86 -14.12 -33.53 7.64
CA ARG A 86 -15.30 -34.02 8.35
C ARG A 86 -16.38 -34.58 7.42
N ALA A 87 -16.26 -34.34 6.11
CA ALA A 87 -17.22 -34.79 5.12
C ALA A 87 -17.19 -36.31 4.99
N VAL A 88 -18.38 -36.93 4.99
CA VAL A 88 -18.56 -38.38 4.85
C VAL A 88 -19.26 -38.70 3.54
N GLU A 89 -20.19 -37.84 3.12
CA GLU A 89 -20.94 -38.01 1.89
C GLU A 89 -20.04 -37.74 0.67
N VAL A 90 -20.02 -38.69 -0.27
CA VAL A 90 -19.16 -38.62 -1.47
C VAL A 90 -19.42 -37.35 -2.28
N ASP A 91 -20.68 -36.92 -2.38
CA ASP A 91 -21.03 -35.70 -3.10
C ASP A 91 -20.55 -34.43 -2.38
N GLU A 92 -20.54 -34.42 -1.05
CA GLU A 92 -20.00 -33.32 -0.25
C GLU A 92 -18.47 -33.24 -0.39
N VAL A 93 -17.78 -34.38 -0.28
CA VAL A 93 -16.33 -34.49 -0.51
C VAL A 93 -15.97 -33.95 -1.90
N ARG A 94 -16.73 -34.32 -2.93
CA ARG A 94 -16.53 -33.85 -4.30
C ARG A 94 -16.69 -32.33 -4.41
N LYS A 95 -17.81 -31.78 -3.92
CA LYS A 95 -18.08 -30.32 -3.95
C LYS A 95 -17.00 -29.51 -3.23
N LEU A 96 -16.58 -29.96 -2.05
CA LEU A 96 -15.53 -29.29 -1.27
C LEU A 96 -14.17 -29.36 -1.98
N SER A 97 -13.85 -30.49 -2.61
CA SER A 97 -12.62 -30.67 -3.40
C SER A 97 -12.60 -29.78 -4.64
N GLU A 98 -13.72 -29.69 -5.38
CA GLU A 98 -13.88 -28.80 -6.54
C GLU A 98 -13.71 -27.33 -6.12
N ALA A 99 -14.32 -26.93 -5.00
CA ALA A 99 -14.17 -25.57 -4.46
C ALA A 99 -12.73 -25.26 -4.03
N LEU A 100 -12.05 -26.20 -3.36
CA LEU A 100 -10.64 -26.08 -2.99
C LEU A 100 -9.73 -25.95 -4.22
N GLU A 101 -9.98 -26.73 -5.27
CA GLU A 101 -9.22 -26.63 -6.52
C GLU A 101 -9.32 -25.22 -7.13
N VAL A 102 -10.52 -24.64 -7.16
CA VAL A 102 -10.74 -23.27 -7.65
C VAL A 102 -9.98 -22.27 -6.79
N LEU A 103 -10.10 -22.33 -5.47
CA LEU A 103 -9.41 -21.40 -4.58
C LEU A 103 -7.88 -21.48 -4.69
N LEU A 104 -7.32 -22.69 -4.80
CA LEU A 104 -5.88 -22.89 -5.00
C LEU A 104 -5.41 -22.28 -6.32
N LYS A 105 -6.16 -22.48 -7.42
CA LYS A 105 -5.88 -21.83 -8.71
C LYS A 105 -5.97 -20.32 -8.63
N THR A 106 -6.99 -19.77 -7.97
CA THR A 106 -7.13 -18.33 -7.79
C THR A 106 -5.99 -17.74 -6.95
N LEU A 107 -5.54 -18.46 -5.90
CA LEU A 107 -4.39 -18.05 -5.10
C LEU A 107 -3.12 -18.00 -5.95
N GLU A 108 -2.86 -19.05 -6.74
CA GLU A 108 -1.72 -19.10 -7.65
C GLU A 108 -1.73 -17.92 -8.64
N GLN A 109 -2.88 -17.65 -9.27
CA GLN A 109 -3.06 -16.52 -10.19
C GLN A 109 -2.81 -15.17 -9.49
N THR A 110 -3.36 -14.98 -8.30
CA THR A 110 -3.18 -13.76 -7.50
C THR A 110 -1.70 -13.50 -7.21
N LEU A 111 -0.96 -14.55 -6.86
CA LEU A 111 0.48 -14.45 -6.59
C LEU A 111 1.31 -14.20 -7.84
N LYS A 112 0.92 -14.77 -9.00
CA LYS A 112 1.57 -14.50 -10.29
C LYS A 112 1.40 -13.04 -10.72
N VAL A 113 0.16 -12.54 -10.71
CA VAL A 113 -0.13 -11.13 -11.06
C VAL A 113 0.66 -10.18 -10.16
N ARG A 114 0.73 -10.48 -8.86
CA ARG A 114 1.51 -9.68 -7.91
C ARG A 114 3.02 -9.67 -8.22
N LYS A 115 3.59 -10.77 -8.71
CA LYS A 115 5.01 -10.81 -9.12
C LYS A 115 5.25 -9.92 -10.33
N LEU A 116 4.38 -10.00 -11.35
CA LEU A 116 4.48 -9.16 -12.55
C LEU A 116 4.43 -7.66 -12.19
N LEU A 117 3.50 -7.25 -11.32
CA LEU A 117 3.42 -5.86 -10.86
C LEU A 117 4.63 -5.38 -10.05
N LYS A 118 5.44 -6.29 -9.48
CA LYS A 118 6.67 -5.94 -8.78
C LYS A 118 7.90 -5.89 -9.70
N GLU A 119 7.84 -6.52 -10.87
CA GLU A 119 8.91 -6.52 -11.87
C GLU A 119 8.79 -5.33 -12.84
N GLU A 120 7.61 -4.72 -12.93
CA GLU A 120 7.32 -3.53 -13.75
C GLU A 120 7.57 -2.18 -13.03
N ASN A 121 7.87 -2.20 -11.72
CA ASN A 121 8.20 -1.01 -10.90
C ASN A 121 9.64 -1.09 -10.38
#